data_AF-A0A552UWG0-F1
#
_entry.id   AF-A0A552UWG0-F1
#
_cell.length_a   1.000
_cell.length_b   1.000
_cell.length_c   1.000
_cell.angle_alpha   90.00
_cell.angle_beta   90.00
_cell.angle_gamma   90.00
#
_symmetry.space_group_name_H-M   'P 1'
#
loop_
_entity.id
_entity.type
_entity.pdbx_description
1 polymer ?
#
loop_
_entity_poly.entity_id
_entity_poly.type
_entity_poly.pdbx_seq_one_letter_code
_entity_poly.pdbx_strand_id
1 'polypeptide(L)' 'MLQNILTGWKNYLSKSEVTEAIAKHRAAVCAACPNARQGKLLTFIKDRLKEVEGTYCNTCKCPLSAKVRSNDICPKNKW' A
#
# COMPACT_ATOMS: atom_id res chain seq x y z
N MET A 1 -1.54 0.68 14.42
CA MET A 1 -1.63 1.51 13.20
C MET A 1 -0.26 2.00 12.72
N LEU A 2 0.47 2.82 13.48
CA LEU A 2 1.80 3.33 13.05
C LEU A 2 2.85 2.21 12.91
N GLN A 3 2.98 1.34 13.92
CA GLN A 3 3.92 0.21 13.90
C GLN A 3 3.66 -0.75 12.73
N ASN A 4 2.39 -0.99 12.40
CA ASN A 4 2.04 -1.89 11.29
C ASN A 4 2.53 -1.32 9.96
N ILE A 5 2.44 -0.01 9.75
CA ILE A 5 2.99 0.62 8.53
C ILE A 5 4.51 0.51 8.41
N LEU A 6 5.25 0.50 9.53
CA LEU A 6 6.70 0.28 9.50
C LEU A 6 7.05 -1.10 8.92
N THR A 7 6.26 -2.14 9.24
CA THR A 7 6.41 -3.46 8.62
C THR A 7 6.18 -3.40 7.10
N GLY A 8 5.20 -2.59 6.68
CA GLY A 8 4.92 -2.35 5.26
C GLY A 8 6.08 -1.71 4.50
N TRP A 9 6.75 -0.73 5.10
CA TRP A 9 7.94 -0.10 4.52
C TRP A 9 9.14 -1.06 4.49
N LYS A 10 9.37 -1.83 5.56
CA LYS A 10 10.38 -2.88 5.56
C LYS A 10 10.17 -3.87 4.42
N ASN A 11 8.92 -4.29 4.22
CA ASN A 11 8.55 -5.24 3.18
C ASN A 11 8.62 -4.63 1.77
N TYR A 12 8.30 -3.34 1.63
CA TYR A 12 8.49 -2.60 0.39
C TYR A 12 9.97 -2.53 -0.04
N LEU A 13 10.89 -2.45 0.92
CA LEU A 13 12.33 -2.47 0.65
C LEU A 13 12.84 -3.89 0.35
N SER A 14 12.43 -4.88 1.15
CA SER A 14 12.91 -6.27 0.99
C SER A 14 12.31 -6.97 -0.23
N LYS A 15 11.06 -6.63 -0.61
CA LYS A 15 10.32 -7.19 -1.75
C LYS A 15 10.36 -8.72 -1.80
N SER A 16 10.20 -9.37 -0.65
CA SER A 16 10.12 -10.83 -0.60
C SER A 16 8.93 -11.31 -1.42
N GLU A 17 9.10 -12.42 -2.13
CA GLU A 17 8.11 -12.95 -3.07
C GLU A 17 6.74 -13.20 -2.40
N VAL A 18 6.77 -13.81 -1.21
CA VAL A 18 5.57 -14.08 -0.41
C VAL A 18 4.81 -12.79 -0.08
N THR A 19 5.52 -11.73 0.29
CA THR A 19 4.88 -10.45 0.61
C THR A 19 4.39 -9.72 -0.66
N GLU A 20 5.12 -9.81 -1.77
CA GLU A 20 4.69 -9.21 -3.04
C GLU A 20 3.44 -9.88 -3.62
N ALA A 21 3.29 -11.20 -3.48
CA ALA A 21 2.08 -11.91 -3.92
C ALA A 21 0.82 -11.41 -3.20
N ILE A 22 0.89 -11.28 -1.87
CA ILE A 22 -0.20 -10.73 -1.05
C ILE A 22 -0.44 -9.25 -1.39
N ALA A 23 0.65 -8.47 -1.52
CA ALA A 23 0.59 -7.06 -1.85
C ALA A 23 -0.05 -6.79 -3.21
N LYS A 24 0.22 -7.63 -4.22
CA LYS A 24 -0.39 -7.53 -5.56
C LYS A 24 -1.91 -7.67 -5.50
N HIS A 25 -2.41 -8.66 -4.76
CA HIS A 25 -3.85 -8.83 -4.57
C HIS A 25 -4.48 -7.61 -3.89
N ARG A 26 -3.86 -7.13 -2.80
CA ARG A 26 -4.33 -5.95 -2.06
C ARG A 26 -4.24 -4.66 -2.87
N ALA A 27 -3.22 -4.51 -3.70
CA ALA A 27 -3.03 -3.39 -4.60
C ALA A 27 -4.13 -3.33 -5.67
N ALA A 28 -4.50 -4.47 -6.26
CA ALA A 28 -5.64 -4.53 -7.19
C ALA A 28 -6.94 -4.04 -6.53
N VAL A 29 -7.20 -4.44 -5.28
CA VAL A 29 -8.36 -3.95 -4.51
C VAL A 29 -8.26 -2.45 -4.24
N CYS A 30 -7.07 -1.95 -3.90
CA CYS A 30 -6.85 -0.53 -3.64
C CYS A 30 -6.91 0.34 -4.90
N ALA A 31 -6.51 -0.17 -6.05
CA ALA A 31 -6.53 0.55 -7.33
C ALA A 31 -7.96 0.92 -7.76
N ALA A 32 -8.94 0.06 -7.47
CA ALA A 32 -10.36 0.33 -7.70
C ALA A 32 -11.05 1.08 -6.53
N CYS A 33 -10.33 1.42 -5.47
CA CYS A 33 -10.93 1.98 -4.25
C CYS A 33 -11.20 3.48 -4.40
N PRO A 34 -12.41 3.99 -4.11
CA PRO A 34 -12.74 5.42 -4.19
C PRO A 34 -11.97 6.27 -3.15
N ASN A 35 -11.36 5.62 -2.16
CA ASN A 35 -10.50 6.27 -1.17
C ASN A 35 -9.02 6.29 -1.58
N ALA A 36 -8.61 5.69 -2.70
CA ALA A 36 -7.25 5.84 -3.19
C ALA A 36 -7.09 7.22 -3.83
N ARG A 37 -6.08 7.98 -3.40
CA ARG A 37 -5.80 9.34 -3.89
C ARG A 37 -4.32 9.48 -4.20
N GLN A 38 -3.97 10.29 -5.20
CA GLN A 38 -2.58 10.61 -5.48
C GLN A 38 -2.00 11.58 -4.45
N GLY A 39 -0.78 11.31 -4.00
CA GLY A 39 -0.03 12.19 -3.11
C GLY A 39 1.14 12.84 -3.84
N LYS A 40 1.23 14.18 -3.81
CA LYS A 40 2.29 14.95 -4.51
C LYS A 40 3.72 14.52 -4.15
N LEU A 41 3.95 14.09 -2.91
CA LEU A 41 5.27 13.61 -2.47
C LEU A 41 5.48 12.11 -2.77
N LEU A 42 4.39 11.36 -2.93
CA LEU A 42 4.46 9.91 -3.14
C LEU A 42 4.76 9.56 -4.60
N THR A 43 4.54 10.47 -5.54
CA THR A 43 4.88 10.28 -6.96
C THR A 43 6.37 10.00 -7.20
N PHE A 44 7.23 10.38 -6.25
CA PHE A 44 8.67 10.10 -6.27
C PHE A 44 9.01 8.68 -5.75
N ILE A 45 8.06 7.98 -5.13
CA ILE A 45 8.23 6.64 -4.61
C ILE A 45 7.86 5.63 -5.70
N LYS A 46 8.88 5.01 -6.31
CA LYS A 46 8.72 4.07 -7.42
C LYS A 46 8.40 2.65 -6.96
N ASP A 47 7.24 2.14 -7.36
CA ASP A 47 6.77 0.82 -6.97
C ASP A 47 6.80 -0.16 -8.16
N ARG A 48 6.87 -1.47 -7.88
CA ARG A 48 6.59 -2.52 -8.87
C ARG A 48 5.09 -2.63 -9.13
N LEU A 49 4.27 -2.34 -8.12
CA LEU A 49 2.81 -2.30 -8.20
C LEU A 49 2.37 -0.93 -8.74
N LYS A 50 2.36 -0.80 -10.07
CA LYS A 50 2.08 0.47 -10.77
C LYS A 50 0.68 1.01 -10.51
N GLU A 51 -0.27 0.12 -10.25
CA GLU A 51 -1.66 0.44 -9.96
C GLU A 51 -1.86 1.25 -8.66
N VAL A 52 -0.88 1.20 -7.75
CA VAL A 52 -0.89 1.98 -6.49
C VAL A 52 0.32 2.91 -6.36
N GLU A 53 1.14 3.07 -7.42
CA GLU A 53 2.30 3.96 -7.40
C GLU A 53 1.85 5.41 -7.14
N GLY A 54 2.52 6.08 -6.19
CA GLY A 54 2.22 7.47 -5.86
C GLY A 54 0.88 7.72 -5.17
N THR A 55 0.20 6.67 -4.71
CA THR A 55 -1.12 6.79 -4.08
C THR A 55 -1.09 6.55 -2.56
N TYR A 56 -2.09 7.08 -1.88
CA TYR A 56 -2.36 6.84 -0.47
C TYR A 56 -3.84 6.57 -0.23
N CYS A 57 -4.14 5.93 0.90
CA CYS A 57 -5.52 5.75 1.35
C CYS A 57 -6.03 7.03 2.03
N ASN A 58 -7.11 7.63 1.54
CA ASN A 58 -7.69 8.84 2.09
C ASN A 58 -8.32 8.65 3.49
N THR A 59 -8.60 7.41 3.89
CA THR A 59 -9.17 7.09 5.21
C THR A 59 -8.08 7.01 6.28
N CYS A 60 -7.07 6.15 6.11
CA CYS A 60 -6.00 5.98 7.11
C CYS A 60 -4.75 6.82 6.83
N LYS A 61 -4.73 7.60 5.73
CA LYS A 61 -3.61 8.44 5.27
C LYS A 61 -2.30 7.70 4.97
N CYS A 62 -2.33 6.37 4.94
CA CYS A 62 -1.15 5.56 4.70
C CYS A 62 -0.81 5.50 3.20
N PRO A 63 0.47 5.64 2.81
CA PRO A 63 0.94 5.37 1.46
C PRO A 63 0.62 3.94 1.05
N LEU A 64 0.02 3.75 -0.13
CA LEU A 64 -0.46 2.43 -0.54
C LEU A 64 0.70 1.46 -0.79
N SER A 65 1.84 1.94 -1.29
CA SER A 65 3.08 1.15 -1.44
C SER A 65 3.48 0.39 -0.16
N ALA A 66 3.38 1.03 1.00
CA ALA A 66 3.66 0.38 2.28
C ALA A 66 2.44 -0.37 2.83
N LYS A 67 1.25 0.24 2.72
CA LYS A 67 0.02 -0.29 3.33
C LYS A 67 -0.30 -1.69 2.84
N VAL A 68 -0.27 -1.93 1.53
CA VAL A 68 -0.62 -3.25 0.96
C VAL A 68 0.37 -4.35 1.37
N ARG A 69 1.58 -3.98 1.81
CA ARG A 69 2.65 -4.86 2.29
C ARG A 69 2.71 -4.97 3.82
N SER A 70 1.87 -4.25 4.54
CA SER A 70 1.88 -4.23 6.00
C SER A 70 1.06 -5.37 6.61
N ASN A 71 1.28 -5.60 7.90
CA ASN A 71 0.40 -6.42 8.74
C ASN A 71 -0.86 -5.66 9.21
N ASP A 72 -1.12 -4.47 8.66
CA ASP A 72 -2.31 -3.69 8.99
C ASP A 72 -3.51 -4.13 8.16
N ILE A 73 -4.72 -3.83 8.64
CA ILE A 73 -5.98 -4.17 7.95
C ILE A 73 -6.51 -3.00 7.12
N CYS A 74 -7.28 -3.29 6.07
CA CYS A 74 -8.01 -2.26 5.35
C CYS A 74 -9.09 -1.64 6.25
N PRO A 75 -9.19 -0.30 6.40
CA PRO A 75 -10.21 0.33 7.26
C PRO A 75 -11.65 0.12 6.77
N LYS A 76 -11.83 -0.47 5.58
CA LYS A 76 -13.12 -0.86 5.00
C LYS A 76 -13.29 -2.38 4.93
N ASN A 77 -12.39 -3.16 5.55
CA ASN A 77 -12.36 -4.62 5.55
C ASN A 77 -12.48 -5.24 4.16
N LYS A 78 -11.85 -4.62 3.15
CA LYS A 78 -11.81 -5.14 1.78
C LYS A 78 -10.66 -6.12 1.55
N TRP A 79 -9.73 -6.19 2.51
CA TRP A 79 -8.61 -7.13 2.62
C TRP A 79 -7.96 -6.98 4.00
#